data_AF-A0A150G851-F1
#
_entry.id   AF-A0A150G851-F1
#
_cell.length_a   1.000
_cell.length_b   1.000
_cell.length_c   1.000
_cell.angle_alpha   90.00
_cell.angle_beta   90.00
_cell.angle_gamma   90.00
#
_symmetry.space_group_name_H-M   'P 1'
#
loop_
_entity.id
_entity.type
_entity.pdbx_description
1 polymer ?
#
loop_
_entity_poly.entity_id
_entity_poly.type
_entity_poly.pdbx_seq_one_letter_code
_entity_poly.pdbx_strand_id
1 'polypeptide(L)'
;MQVAIIHVQYYIIITRLPVAYPDTITKLSGIFSAATGAESAIAFSYSCMFPGQASTGQARAQLLGALLVPCITVLASLAIWALRYMFANTARWRRSLNLRRPDLKNMSAGLEQMFISLAVSEPTAGGGRSPSNAAAPRQQQQSPLWDAGPSAVLSSSLASRLANKLLLAARALFHLVGSSRLAGTLTRMDEAMGVRQQLGMVFIIAVFILYPGWAQAALSVFACYMVDDGSGPFPEKQKAAWRHGYWIRDMAQECYSGVHLRLYVPIGIVAVVLVCFGPPLASFGLLWSHRSKLRSSPDVRRRYGFLYARYKPRYFWWESVLMLQELLLVAVEVFGRSLPEVSQQILLMLAAFIAISVVSMTCSPVRNPVILTLEFLSMGVLSLTVTLSLYFVVSDLTDGPAVSTRPG
;
A
#
# COMPACT_ATOMS: atom_id res chain seq x y z
N MET A 1 8.64 -3.37 13.71
CA MET A 1 7.79 -2.97 12.57
C MET A 1 8.04 -3.82 11.34
N GLN A 2 9.22 -3.77 10.66
CA GLN A 2 9.45 -4.55 9.43
C GLN A 2 9.22 -6.08 9.60
N VAL A 3 9.61 -6.69 10.73
CA VAL A 3 9.32 -8.13 10.98
C VAL A 3 7.82 -8.41 10.92
N ALA A 4 7.00 -7.53 11.51
CA ALA A 4 5.56 -7.66 11.45
C ALA A 4 5.03 -7.43 10.02
N ILE A 5 5.61 -6.50 9.25
CA ILE A 5 5.24 -6.30 7.84
C ILE A 5 5.52 -7.57 7.04
N ILE A 6 6.73 -8.15 7.15
CA ILE A 6 7.11 -9.39 6.46
C ILE A 6 6.19 -10.54 6.87
N HIS A 7 5.91 -10.70 8.17
CA HIS A 7 4.97 -11.70 8.66
C HIS A 7 3.59 -11.54 8.02
N VAL A 8 3.09 -10.31 7.97
CA VAL A 8 1.77 -10.03 7.41
C VAL A 8 1.76 -10.28 5.89
N GLN A 9 2.82 -9.89 5.17
CA GLN A 9 2.95 -10.18 3.74
C GLN A 9 2.92 -11.69 3.48
N TYR A 10 3.71 -12.46 4.23
CA TYR A 10 3.73 -13.92 4.11
C TYR A 10 2.39 -14.56 4.48
N TYR A 11 1.70 -14.02 5.49
CA TYR A 11 0.36 -14.45 5.84
C TYR A 11 -0.64 -14.21 4.70
N ILE A 12 -0.62 -13.03 4.08
CA ILE A 12 -1.49 -12.70 2.93
C ILE A 12 -1.20 -13.62 1.74
N ILE A 13 0.07 -13.97 1.49
CA ILE A 13 0.43 -14.92 0.42
C ILE A 13 -0.18 -16.30 0.72
N ILE A 14 -0.15 -16.75 1.98
CA ILE A 14 -0.75 -18.04 2.37
C ILE A 14 -2.27 -18.02 2.22
N THR A 15 -2.95 -16.97 2.68
CA THR A 15 -4.42 -16.88 2.61
C THR A 15 -4.96 -16.74 1.19
N ARG A 16 -4.09 -16.51 0.20
CA ARG A 16 -4.42 -16.51 -1.23
C ARG A 16 -4.43 -17.90 -1.87
N LEU A 17 -3.99 -18.94 -1.17
CA LEU A 17 -4.17 -20.31 -1.65
C LEU A 17 -5.68 -20.62 -1.78
N PRO A 18 -6.09 -21.41 -2.78
CA PRO A 18 -7.49 -21.79 -3.00
C PRO A 18 -7.94 -22.85 -1.98
N VAL A 19 -7.82 -22.54 -0.69
CA VAL A 19 -8.26 -23.37 0.43
C VAL A 19 -9.46 -22.70 1.08
N ALA A 20 -10.45 -23.49 1.48
CA ALA A 20 -11.61 -23.00 2.20
C ALA A 20 -11.24 -22.61 3.65
N TYR A 21 -10.57 -21.47 3.80
CA TYR A 21 -10.24 -20.93 5.12
C TYR A 21 -11.50 -20.50 5.88
N PRO A 22 -11.55 -20.67 7.22
CA PRO A 22 -12.65 -20.16 8.03
C PRO A 22 -12.77 -18.64 7.92
N ASP A 23 -14.00 -18.12 8.07
CA ASP A 23 -14.33 -16.69 7.89
C ASP A 23 -13.49 -15.74 8.75
N THR A 24 -13.00 -16.18 9.90
CA THR A 24 -12.13 -15.39 10.77
C THR A 24 -10.80 -15.08 10.08
N ILE A 25 -10.23 -16.05 9.36
CA ILE A 25 -8.96 -15.92 8.62
C ILE A 25 -9.14 -15.01 7.41
N THR A 26 -10.24 -15.15 6.68
CA THR A 26 -10.51 -14.30 5.50
C THR A 26 -10.74 -12.84 5.91
N LYS A 27 -11.46 -12.59 7.02
CA LYS A 27 -11.62 -11.24 7.60
C LYS A 27 -10.29 -10.65 8.07
N LEU A 28 -9.47 -11.44 8.77
CA LEU A 28 -8.16 -11.01 9.24
C LEU A 28 -7.23 -10.67 8.06
N SER A 29 -7.23 -11.51 7.03
CA SER A 29 -6.53 -11.26 5.77
C SER A 29 -6.96 -9.95 5.15
N GLY A 30 -8.27 -9.67 5.07
CA GLY A 30 -8.77 -8.40 4.52
C GLY A 30 -8.28 -7.17 5.31
N ILE A 31 -8.28 -7.24 6.65
CA ILE A 31 -7.76 -6.17 7.51
C ILE A 31 -6.25 -5.97 7.28
N PHE A 32 -5.50 -7.05 7.20
CA PHE A 32 -4.06 -7.05 7.00
C PHE A 32 -3.64 -6.59 5.60
N SER A 33 -4.38 -7.01 4.57
CA SER A 33 -4.25 -6.50 3.21
C SER A 33 -4.44 -4.97 3.17
N ALA A 34 -5.45 -4.45 3.89
CA ALA A 34 -5.68 -3.02 3.99
C ALA A 34 -4.58 -2.29 4.77
N ALA A 35 -4.11 -2.86 5.88
CA ALA A 35 -3.09 -2.27 6.74
C ALA A 35 -1.70 -2.22 6.09
N THR A 36 -1.37 -3.24 5.31
CA THR A 36 -0.11 -3.29 4.57
C THR A 36 -0.19 -2.59 3.22
N GLY A 37 -1.38 -2.25 2.72
CA GLY A 37 -1.53 -1.73 1.36
C GLY A 37 -1.15 -2.75 0.28
N ALA A 38 -0.96 -4.02 0.64
CA ALA A 38 -0.73 -5.13 -0.29
C ALA A 38 -1.96 -5.38 -1.19
N GLU A 39 -3.14 -4.92 -0.76
CA GLU A 39 -4.31 -4.75 -1.63
C GLU A 39 -4.85 -3.33 -1.46
N SER A 40 -5.35 -2.76 -2.56
CA SER A 40 -6.13 -1.54 -2.52
C SER A 40 -7.21 -1.69 -1.45
N ALA A 41 -7.33 -0.71 -0.56
CA ALA A 41 -8.20 -0.70 0.63
C ALA A 41 -9.70 -0.95 0.38
N ILE A 42 -10.06 -1.30 -0.86
CA ILE A 42 -11.35 -1.76 -1.28
C ILE A 42 -11.07 -2.85 -2.34
N ALA A 43 -11.48 -4.08 -2.05
CA ALA A 43 -11.40 -5.23 -2.95
C ALA A 43 -12.37 -5.06 -4.14
N PHE A 44 -12.16 -4.02 -4.94
CA PHE A 44 -12.87 -3.85 -6.19
C PHE A 44 -12.16 -4.66 -7.26
N SER A 45 -12.83 -5.65 -7.83
CA SER A 45 -12.41 -6.17 -9.12
C SER A 45 -12.57 -5.05 -10.14
N TYR A 46 -11.50 -4.68 -10.84
CA TYR A 46 -11.57 -3.66 -11.90
C TYR A 46 -12.59 -4.02 -12.99
N SER A 47 -12.89 -5.31 -13.14
CA SER A 47 -13.96 -5.84 -13.97
C SER A 47 -15.34 -5.28 -13.59
N CYS A 48 -15.58 -4.97 -12.31
CA CYS A 48 -16.84 -4.39 -11.83
C CYS A 48 -17.05 -2.94 -12.29
N MET A 49 -16.01 -2.22 -12.70
CA MET A 49 -16.17 -0.89 -13.31
C MET A 49 -16.68 -0.97 -14.76
N PHE A 50 -16.57 -2.13 -15.40
CA PHE A 50 -16.96 -2.37 -16.78
C PHE A 50 -17.77 -3.66 -16.94
N PRO A 51 -18.96 -3.77 -16.29
CA PRO A 51 -19.73 -5.01 -16.25
C PRO A 51 -20.24 -5.48 -17.62
N GLY A 52 -20.39 -4.58 -18.60
CA GLY A 52 -20.87 -4.89 -19.95
C GLY A 52 -19.82 -5.42 -20.93
N GLN A 53 -18.55 -5.55 -20.51
CA GLN A 53 -17.47 -6.07 -21.37
C GLN A 53 -17.46 -7.60 -21.36
N ALA A 54 -17.08 -8.21 -22.49
CA ALA A 54 -16.80 -9.65 -22.56
C ALA A 54 -15.65 -10.06 -21.61
N SER A 55 -15.49 -11.35 -21.33
CA SER A 55 -14.48 -11.89 -20.40
C SER A 55 -13.07 -11.35 -20.69
N THR A 56 -12.69 -11.23 -21.97
CA THR A 56 -11.42 -10.67 -22.41
C THR A 56 -11.25 -9.19 -22.05
N GLY A 57 -12.30 -8.39 -22.18
CA GLY A 57 -12.28 -6.98 -21.79
C GLY A 57 -12.15 -6.82 -20.27
N GLN A 58 -12.83 -7.67 -19.51
CA GLN A 58 -12.74 -7.71 -18.05
C GLN A 58 -11.34 -8.14 -17.58
N ALA A 59 -10.79 -9.22 -18.14
CA ALA A 59 -9.44 -9.69 -17.81
C ALA A 59 -8.37 -8.64 -18.12
N ARG A 60 -8.50 -7.92 -19.25
CA ARG A 60 -7.63 -6.81 -19.61
C ARG A 60 -7.71 -5.67 -18.59
N ALA A 61 -8.91 -5.25 -18.22
CA ALA A 61 -9.12 -4.19 -17.23
C ALA A 61 -8.51 -4.58 -15.88
N GLN A 62 -8.68 -5.84 -15.48
CA GLN A 62 -8.16 -6.37 -14.22
C GLN A 62 -6.63 -6.47 -14.21
N LEU A 63 -6.01 -6.89 -15.33
CA LEU A 63 -4.55 -6.94 -15.44
C LEU A 63 -3.94 -5.53 -15.47
N LEU A 64 -4.49 -4.63 -16.30
CA LEU A 64 -4.01 -3.25 -16.38
C LEU A 64 -4.21 -2.50 -15.07
N GLY A 65 -5.35 -2.68 -14.40
CA GLY A 65 -5.58 -2.14 -13.06
C GLY A 65 -4.55 -2.63 -12.07
N ALA A 66 -4.28 -3.93 -12.03
CA ALA A 66 -3.29 -4.52 -11.12
C ALA A 66 -1.85 -4.02 -11.37
N LEU A 67 -1.48 -3.74 -12.64
CA LEU A 67 -0.16 -3.19 -12.99
C LEU A 67 -0.07 -1.67 -12.80
N LEU A 68 -1.13 -0.91 -13.09
CA LEU A 68 -1.09 0.56 -13.06
C LEU A 68 -1.40 1.14 -11.68
N VAL A 69 -2.22 0.48 -10.87
CA VAL A 69 -2.64 1.05 -9.58
C VAL A 69 -1.45 1.31 -8.66
N PRO A 70 -0.48 0.39 -8.46
CA PRO A 70 0.66 0.69 -7.60
C PRO A 70 1.51 1.87 -8.09
N CYS A 71 1.64 2.07 -9.41
CA CYS A 71 2.23 3.31 -9.96
C CYS A 71 1.44 4.55 -9.52
N ILE A 72 0.11 4.51 -9.65
CA ILE A 72 -0.77 5.61 -9.27
C ILE A 72 -0.70 5.86 -7.76
N THR A 73 -0.69 4.83 -6.91
CA THR A 73 -0.56 4.98 -5.46
C THR A 73 0.77 5.62 -5.09
N VAL A 74 1.88 5.22 -5.73
CA VAL A 74 3.19 5.85 -5.51
C VAL A 74 3.16 7.31 -5.92
N LEU A 75 2.65 7.64 -7.11
CA LEU A 75 2.56 9.03 -7.58
C LEU A 75 1.66 9.90 -6.69
N ALA A 76 0.49 9.40 -6.30
CA ALA A 76 -0.41 10.07 -5.37
C ALA A 76 0.23 10.27 -4.00
N SER A 77 0.92 9.26 -3.47
CA SER A 77 1.65 9.37 -2.19
C SER A 77 2.70 10.46 -2.26
N LEU A 78 3.49 10.50 -3.33
CA LEU A 78 4.51 11.53 -3.54
C LEU A 78 3.90 12.92 -3.69
N ALA A 79 2.80 13.04 -4.44
CA ALA A 79 2.09 14.30 -4.63
C ALA A 79 1.51 14.84 -3.31
N ILE A 80 0.84 13.99 -2.53
CA ILE A 80 0.32 14.35 -1.20
C ILE A 80 1.46 14.81 -0.29
N TRP A 81 2.58 14.09 -0.31
CA TRP A 81 3.74 14.40 0.51
C TRP A 81 4.40 15.73 0.10
N ALA A 82 4.52 15.99 -1.21
CA ALA A 82 5.01 17.25 -1.76
C ALA A 82 4.07 18.43 -1.43
N LEU A 83 2.76 18.24 -1.58
CA LEU A 83 1.76 19.26 -1.24
C LEU A 83 1.78 19.59 0.26
N ARG A 84 1.83 18.58 1.14
CA ARG A 84 2.00 18.77 2.59
C ARG A 84 3.21 19.63 2.88
N TYR A 85 4.35 19.35 2.26
CA TYR A 85 5.56 20.13 2.45
C TYR A 85 5.39 21.57 1.99
N MET A 86 4.86 21.79 0.78
CA MET A 86 4.59 23.12 0.22
C MET A 86 3.69 23.95 1.13
N PHE A 87 2.56 23.40 1.58
CA PHE A 87 1.61 24.10 2.45
C PHE A 87 2.15 24.33 3.86
N ALA A 88 2.83 23.34 4.46
CA ALA A 88 3.43 23.50 5.77
C ALA A 88 4.57 24.52 5.76
N ASN A 89 5.38 24.56 4.70
CA ASN A 89 6.43 25.56 4.55
C ASN A 89 5.86 26.97 4.34
N THR A 90 4.82 27.10 3.52
CA THR A 90 4.12 28.38 3.29
C THR A 90 3.41 28.88 4.56
N ALA A 91 2.82 27.99 5.35
CA ALA A 91 2.20 28.31 6.63
C ALA A 91 3.23 28.70 7.70
N ARG A 92 4.40 28.02 7.72
CA ARG A 92 5.55 28.42 8.55
C ARG A 92 6.07 29.80 8.17
N TRP A 93 6.21 30.10 6.88
CA TRP A 93 6.60 31.43 6.38
C TRP A 93 5.58 32.52 6.76
N ARG A 94 4.28 32.23 6.68
CA ARG A 94 3.24 33.17 7.13
C ARG A 94 3.26 33.39 8.65
N ARG A 95 3.54 32.36 9.44
CA ARG A 95 3.70 32.50 10.90
C ARG A 95 4.95 33.29 11.28
N SER A 96 6.09 33.10 10.62
CA SER A 96 7.31 33.87 10.90
C SER A 96 7.14 35.36 10.54
N LEU A 97 6.45 35.66 9.44
CA LEU A 97 6.10 37.04 9.07
C LEU A 97 5.11 37.66 10.07
N ASN A 98 4.10 36.91 10.51
CA ASN A 98 3.14 37.39 11.51
C ASN A 98 3.74 37.56 12.90
N LEU A 99 4.84 36.86 13.24
CA LEU A 99 5.60 37.07 14.48
C LEU A 99 6.56 38.26 14.38
N ARG A 100 7.08 38.59 13.18
CA ARG A 100 7.87 39.82 12.96
C ARG A 100 7.01 41.10 12.93
N ARG A 101 5.74 41.00 12.52
CA ARG A 101 4.80 42.13 12.49
C ARG A 101 4.54 42.80 13.85
N PRO A 102 4.32 42.09 14.97
CA PRO A 102 4.16 42.73 16.28
C PRO A 102 5.47 43.36 16.77
N ASP A 103 6.63 42.80 16.44
CA ASP A 103 7.93 43.37 16.82
C ASP A 103 8.18 44.70 16.09
N LEU A 104 7.86 44.77 14.79
CA LEU A 104 7.87 46.02 14.02
C LEU A 104 6.86 47.05 14.53
N LYS A 105 5.66 46.62 14.97
CA LYS A 105 4.65 47.52 15.57
C LYS A 105 5.07 48.02 16.96
N ASN A 106 5.70 47.18 17.77
CA ASN A 106 6.21 47.56 19.09
C ASN A 106 7.42 48.48 18.96
N MET A 107 8.28 48.25 17.97
CA MET A 107 9.43 49.11 17.65
C MET A 107 8.99 50.46 17.08
N SER A 108 7.95 50.49 16.22
CA SER A 108 7.37 51.76 15.75
C SER A 108 6.65 52.53 16.86
N ALA A 109 5.94 51.84 17.76
CA ALA A 109 5.31 52.46 18.93
C ALA A 109 6.34 53.00 19.93
N GLY A 110 7.46 52.31 20.12
CA GLY A 110 8.59 52.79 20.92
C GLY A 110 9.29 54.01 20.31
N LEU A 111 9.40 54.06 18.98
CA LEU A 111 9.89 55.24 18.25
C LEU A 111 8.93 56.42 18.35
N GLU A 112 7.62 56.22 18.23
CA GLU A 112 6.64 57.29 18.44
C GLU A 112 6.68 57.82 19.88
N GLN A 113 6.82 56.97 20.90
CA GLN A 113 6.98 57.43 22.28
C GLN A 113 8.29 58.21 22.50
N MET A 114 9.38 57.82 21.83
CA MET A 114 10.66 58.52 21.88
C MET A 114 10.62 59.87 21.13
N PHE A 115 9.85 59.98 20.04
CA PHE A 115 9.60 61.24 19.35
C PHE A 115 8.65 62.16 20.12
N ILE A 116 7.65 61.61 20.81
CA ILE A 116 6.73 62.37 21.67
C ILE A 116 7.45 62.90 22.91
N SER A 117 8.40 62.15 23.50
CA SER A 117 9.18 62.64 24.64
C SER A 117 10.18 63.74 24.27
N LEU A 118 10.61 63.81 23.00
CA LEU A 118 11.45 64.89 22.47
C LEU A 118 10.65 66.13 22.04
N ALA A 119 9.33 66.02 21.89
CA ALA A 119 8.49 67.08 21.32
C ALA A 119 7.63 67.86 22.35
N VAL A 120 7.77 67.62 23.66
CA VAL A 120 6.92 68.28 24.67
C VAL A 120 7.75 69.20 25.58
N SER A 121 7.91 70.43 25.12
CA SER A 121 7.99 71.61 25.98
C SER A 121 6.88 72.57 25.59
N GLU A 122 6.05 72.88 26.60
CA GLU A 122 4.97 73.88 26.73
C GLU A 122 3.50 73.54 26.42
N PRO A 123 2.55 74.09 27.22
CA PRO A 123 1.16 73.67 27.31
C PRO A 123 0.18 74.67 26.67
N THR A 124 -1.04 74.24 26.30
CA THR A 124 -2.30 74.99 26.54
C THR A 124 -3.57 74.23 26.13
N ALA A 125 -4.50 74.17 27.09
CA ALA A 125 -5.97 74.34 27.03
C ALA A 125 -6.83 73.82 25.86
N GLY A 126 -7.85 73.01 26.22
CA GLY A 126 -9.26 73.41 26.08
C GLY A 126 -10.16 72.66 25.08
N GLY A 127 -11.34 72.23 25.55
CA GLY A 127 -12.58 72.18 24.75
C GLY A 127 -13.12 70.78 24.39
N GLY A 128 -14.26 70.40 24.99
CA GLY A 128 -14.95 69.13 24.72
C GLY A 128 -16.06 69.20 23.66
N ARG A 129 -16.53 68.04 23.20
CA ARG A 129 -17.94 67.67 22.90
C ARG A 129 -18.02 66.30 22.22
N SER A 130 -18.89 65.43 22.76
CA SER A 130 -19.68 64.42 22.01
C SER A 130 -20.93 65.15 21.43
N PRO A 131 -21.81 64.60 20.55
CA PRO A 131 -22.01 63.19 20.18
C PRO A 131 -22.39 62.93 18.69
N SER A 132 -22.71 61.68 18.35
CA SER A 132 -23.98 61.24 17.70
C SER A 132 -23.89 60.18 16.59
N ASN A 133 -24.88 59.29 16.67
CA ASN A 133 -25.27 58.16 15.83
C ASN A 133 -25.57 58.50 14.35
N ALA A 134 -25.34 57.51 13.46
CA ALA A 134 -26.14 57.29 12.24
C ALA A 134 -25.85 55.85 11.74
N ALA A 135 -26.79 54.90 11.86
CA ALA A 135 -27.84 54.57 10.88
C ALA A 135 -27.39 53.57 9.79
N ALA A 136 -28.03 52.40 9.80
CA ALA A 136 -28.01 51.37 8.75
C ALA A 136 -28.81 51.81 7.51
N PRO A 137 -28.75 51.05 6.39
CA PRO A 137 -29.89 50.18 6.13
C PRO A 137 -29.60 48.80 5.50
N ARG A 138 -30.64 47.97 5.60
CA ARG A 138 -30.86 46.63 5.03
C ARG A 138 -31.01 46.65 3.50
N GLN A 139 -30.58 45.56 2.84
CA GLN A 139 -31.14 45.02 1.59
C GLN A 139 -31.27 43.50 1.81
N GLN A 140 -32.44 42.91 2.01
CA GLN A 140 -33.55 42.63 1.09
C GLN A 140 -33.23 41.56 0.02
N GLN A 141 -33.48 40.35 0.48
CA GLN A 141 -33.83 39.09 -0.16
C GLN A 141 -34.61 39.16 -1.48
N GLN A 142 -34.16 38.40 -2.48
CA GLN A 142 -34.98 37.86 -3.58
C GLN A 142 -34.49 36.45 -3.95
N SER A 143 -35.40 35.50 -3.92
CA SER A 143 -35.28 34.14 -4.44
C SER A 143 -35.83 34.06 -5.87
N PRO A 144 -35.46 33.01 -6.63
CA PRO A 144 -36.42 32.43 -7.55
C PRO A 144 -36.64 30.93 -7.34
N LEU A 145 -37.93 30.64 -7.49
CA LEU A 145 -38.69 29.40 -7.48
C LEU A 145 -38.38 28.54 -8.72
N TRP A 146 -38.09 27.25 -8.53
CA TRP A 146 -38.45 26.19 -9.49
C TRP A 146 -38.56 24.84 -8.77
N ASP A 147 -39.69 24.19 -9.02
CA ASP A 147 -40.12 22.91 -8.46
C ASP A 147 -39.29 21.74 -8.99
N ALA A 148 -38.84 20.87 -8.09
CA ALA A 148 -38.30 19.56 -8.43
C ALA A 148 -38.85 18.51 -7.44
N GLY A 149 -39.47 17.47 -7.98
CA GLY A 149 -40.28 16.47 -7.26
C GLY A 149 -39.53 15.56 -6.27
N PRO A 150 -40.27 14.78 -5.44
CA PRO A 150 -39.80 14.33 -4.13
C PRO A 150 -38.92 13.07 -4.08
N SER A 151 -38.55 12.45 -5.19
CA SER A 151 -37.97 11.09 -5.18
C SER A 151 -36.44 11.01 -5.35
N ALA A 152 -35.74 12.11 -5.65
CA ALA A 152 -34.28 12.13 -5.84
C ALA A 152 -33.47 12.73 -4.68
N VAL A 153 -34.12 13.34 -3.69
CA VAL A 153 -33.47 14.15 -2.63
C VAL A 153 -33.03 13.33 -1.41
N LEU A 154 -33.54 12.11 -1.23
CA LEU A 154 -33.21 11.31 -0.04
C LEU A 154 -31.80 10.67 -0.09
N SER A 155 -31.29 10.33 -1.28
CA SER A 155 -30.00 9.63 -1.45
C SER A 155 -28.79 10.57 -1.27
N SER A 156 -28.87 11.81 -1.77
CA SER A 156 -27.77 12.80 -1.67
C SER A 156 -27.58 13.33 -0.25
N SER A 157 -28.63 13.35 0.58
CA SER A 157 -28.54 13.83 1.97
C SER A 157 -27.85 12.84 2.91
N LEU A 158 -28.04 11.54 2.70
CA LEU A 158 -27.37 10.49 3.47
C LEU A 158 -25.90 10.37 3.09
N ALA A 159 -25.59 10.43 1.79
CA ALA A 159 -24.22 10.42 1.29
C ALA A 159 -23.41 11.64 1.78
N SER A 160 -23.99 12.84 1.76
CA SER A 160 -23.33 14.06 2.27
C SER A 160 -23.19 14.07 3.79
N ARG A 161 -24.15 13.51 4.54
CA ARG A 161 -24.04 13.35 6.00
C ARG A 161 -22.97 12.32 6.39
N LEU A 162 -22.87 11.20 5.68
CA LEU A 162 -21.81 10.22 5.87
C LEU A 162 -20.45 10.79 5.49
N ALA A 163 -20.35 11.51 4.37
CA ALA A 163 -19.13 12.17 3.95
C ALA A 163 -18.66 13.19 4.99
N ASN A 164 -19.55 14.04 5.52
CA ASN A 164 -19.19 15.01 6.57
C ASN A 164 -18.80 14.35 7.89
N LYS A 165 -19.46 13.26 8.30
CA LYS A 165 -19.07 12.49 9.49
C LYS A 165 -17.72 11.79 9.30
N LEU A 166 -17.44 11.24 8.12
CA LEU A 166 -16.14 10.66 7.76
C LEU A 166 -15.05 11.74 7.72
N LEU A 167 -15.35 12.94 7.21
CA LEU A 167 -14.42 14.07 7.18
C LEU A 167 -14.10 14.60 8.59
N LEU A 168 -15.11 14.65 9.47
CA LEU A 168 -14.95 15.01 10.87
C LEU A 168 -14.18 13.96 11.65
N ALA A 169 -14.46 12.67 11.43
CA ALA A 169 -13.73 11.56 12.02
C ALA A 169 -12.27 11.54 11.53
N ALA A 170 -12.04 11.74 10.22
CA ALA A 170 -10.71 11.85 9.64
C ALA A 170 -9.95 13.05 10.22
N ARG A 171 -10.60 14.22 10.37
CA ARG A 171 -10.02 15.41 11.03
C ARG A 171 -9.70 15.15 12.50
N ALA A 172 -10.59 14.49 13.24
CA ALA A 172 -10.36 14.14 14.64
C ALA A 172 -9.19 13.16 14.78
N LEU A 173 -9.10 12.15 13.90
CA LEU A 173 -7.99 11.20 13.86
C LEU A 173 -6.67 11.89 13.50
N PHE A 174 -6.70 12.80 12.52
CA PHE A 174 -5.53 13.62 12.15
C PHE A 174 -5.08 14.53 13.30
N HIS A 175 -6.03 15.05 14.09
CA HIS A 175 -5.75 15.92 15.23
C HIS A 175 -5.21 15.12 16.42
N LEU A 176 -5.71 13.89 16.66
CA LEU A 176 -5.19 12.95 17.65
C LEU A 176 -3.78 12.45 17.30
N VAL A 177 -3.54 12.16 16.02
CA VAL A 177 -2.22 11.79 15.53
C VAL A 177 -1.29 13.00 15.63
N GLY A 178 -1.74 14.20 15.24
CA GLY A 178 -0.98 15.44 15.27
C GLY A 178 -0.63 15.97 16.67
N SER A 179 -1.43 15.65 17.70
CA SER A 179 -1.16 16.01 19.10
C SER A 179 -0.25 15.02 19.83
N SER A 180 0.07 13.87 19.21
CA SER A 180 0.91 12.85 19.81
C SER A 180 2.39 13.29 19.89
N ARG A 181 3.10 12.87 20.95
CA ARG A 181 4.56 13.06 21.08
C ARG A 181 5.33 12.45 19.90
N LEU A 182 4.76 11.42 19.27
CA LEU A 182 5.25 10.82 18.04
C LEU A 182 5.19 11.79 16.85
N ALA A 183 4.09 12.53 16.67
CA ALA A 183 4.01 13.53 15.60
C ALA A 183 5.03 14.65 15.78
N GLY A 184 5.26 15.10 17.02
CA GLY A 184 6.31 16.08 17.34
C GLY A 184 7.74 15.56 17.08
N THR A 185 7.98 14.27 17.27
CA THR A 185 9.28 13.63 17.00
C THR A 185 9.48 13.41 15.50
N LEU A 186 8.41 12.98 14.80
CA LEU A 186 8.39 12.82 13.35
C LEU A 186 8.57 14.15 12.61
N THR A 187 7.93 15.24 13.06
CA THR A 187 8.13 16.57 12.46
C THR A 187 9.55 17.09 12.65
N ARG A 188 10.19 16.84 13.81
CA ARG A 188 11.61 17.18 14.02
C ARG A 188 12.56 16.35 13.15
N MET A 189 12.25 15.07 12.92
CA MET A 189 13.00 14.24 11.97
C MET A 189 12.77 14.69 10.52
N ASP A 190 11.57 15.14 10.19
CA ASP A 190 11.22 15.75 8.89
C ASP A 190 11.95 17.08 8.66
N GLU A 191 12.18 17.87 9.71
CA GLU A 191 12.90 19.14 9.59
C GLU A 191 14.40 18.94 9.34
N ALA A 192 14.96 17.79 9.73
CA ALA A 192 16.38 17.47 9.54
C ALA A 192 16.73 16.93 8.14
N MET A 193 15.74 16.64 7.29
CA MET A 193 15.95 16.02 5.98
C MET A 193 15.41 16.89 4.85
N GLY A 194 16.16 16.99 3.74
CA GLY A 194 15.70 17.75 2.58
C GLY A 194 14.54 17.07 1.85
N VAL A 195 13.68 17.85 1.20
CA VAL A 195 12.49 17.35 0.46
C VAL A 195 12.81 16.24 -0.53
N ARG A 196 13.90 16.43 -1.30
CA ARG A 196 14.36 15.43 -2.28
C ARG A 196 14.73 14.10 -1.63
N GLN A 197 15.21 14.14 -0.39
CA GLN A 197 15.58 12.93 0.36
C GLN A 197 14.36 12.23 0.91
N GLN A 198 13.41 12.99 1.45
CA GLN A 198 12.15 12.47 1.99
C GLN A 198 11.28 11.84 0.90
N LEU A 199 11.10 12.51 -0.24
CA LEU A 199 10.38 11.94 -1.39
C LEU A 199 11.05 10.65 -1.86
N GLY A 200 12.39 10.59 -1.85
CA GLY A 200 13.12 9.36 -2.17
C GLY A 200 12.87 8.23 -1.17
N MET A 201 12.80 8.50 0.13
CA MET A 201 12.47 7.50 1.15
C MET A 201 11.03 6.99 1.00
N VAL A 202 10.08 7.91 0.83
CA VAL A 202 8.66 7.57 0.63
C VAL A 202 8.49 6.73 -0.63
N PHE A 203 9.18 7.08 -1.71
CA PHE A 203 9.18 6.30 -2.95
C PHE A 203 9.69 4.87 -2.71
N ILE A 204 10.86 4.71 -2.09
CA ILE A 204 11.46 3.39 -1.82
C ILE A 204 10.53 2.55 -0.93
N ILE A 205 10.02 3.13 0.16
CA ILE A 205 9.11 2.44 1.08
C ILE A 205 7.82 2.02 0.37
N ALA A 206 7.22 2.91 -0.44
CA ALA A 206 6.01 2.60 -1.18
C ALA A 206 6.23 1.46 -2.19
N VAL A 207 7.35 1.47 -2.92
CA VAL A 207 7.73 0.38 -3.84
C VAL A 207 7.86 -0.94 -3.08
N PHE A 208 8.52 -0.96 -1.92
CA PHE A 208 8.73 -2.19 -1.13
C PHE A 208 7.43 -2.75 -0.60
N ILE A 209 6.53 -1.88 -0.15
CA ILE A 209 5.23 -2.28 0.38
C ILE A 209 4.34 -2.87 -0.72
N LEU A 210 4.34 -2.25 -1.90
CA LEU A 210 3.48 -2.64 -3.02
C LEU A 210 4.05 -3.82 -3.84
N TYR A 211 5.34 -4.12 -3.67
CA TYR A 211 6.09 -5.13 -4.41
C TYR A 211 5.39 -6.50 -4.53
N PRO A 212 4.95 -7.18 -3.45
CA PRO A 212 4.33 -8.50 -3.56
C PRO A 212 3.09 -8.53 -4.46
N GLY A 213 2.19 -7.55 -4.32
CA GLY A 213 1.00 -7.46 -5.18
C GLY A 213 1.36 -7.18 -6.65
N TRP A 214 2.42 -6.41 -6.86
CA TRP A 214 2.91 -6.06 -8.19
C TRP A 214 3.60 -7.22 -8.90
N ALA A 215 4.43 -7.97 -8.17
CA ALA A 215 5.04 -9.21 -8.63
C ALA A 215 3.97 -10.27 -8.95
N GLN A 216 2.95 -10.39 -8.09
CA GLN A 216 1.84 -11.30 -8.31
C GLN A 216 1.10 -10.97 -9.61
N ALA A 217 0.79 -9.70 -9.86
CA ALA A 217 0.15 -9.25 -11.09
C ALA A 217 0.99 -9.58 -12.34
N ALA A 218 2.30 -9.31 -12.28
CA ALA A 218 3.22 -9.60 -13.38
C ALA A 218 3.32 -11.10 -13.69
N LEU A 219 3.47 -11.93 -12.65
CA LEU A 219 3.57 -13.39 -12.79
C LEU A 219 2.24 -14.02 -13.23
N SER A 220 1.10 -13.43 -12.86
CA SER A 220 -0.23 -13.95 -13.22
C SER A 220 -0.53 -13.98 -14.73
N VAL A 221 0.27 -13.28 -15.53
CA VAL A 221 0.21 -13.36 -17.00
C VAL A 221 0.63 -14.74 -17.49
N PHE A 222 1.57 -15.40 -16.81
CA PHE A 222 2.12 -16.69 -17.21
C PHE A 222 1.41 -17.89 -16.56
N ALA A 223 0.42 -17.62 -15.70
CA ALA A 223 -0.29 -18.65 -14.96
C ALA A 223 -1.39 -19.25 -15.83
N CYS A 224 -1.20 -20.50 -16.24
CA CYS A 224 -2.13 -21.22 -17.10
C CYS A 224 -2.63 -22.49 -16.40
N TYR A 225 -3.85 -22.92 -16.67
CA TYR A 225 -4.47 -24.06 -16.01
C TYR A 225 -5.01 -25.05 -17.06
N MET A 226 -4.77 -26.35 -16.85
CA MET A 226 -5.32 -27.39 -17.70
C MET A 226 -6.74 -27.69 -17.29
N VAL A 227 -7.70 -27.46 -18.19
CA VAL A 227 -9.12 -27.72 -17.93
C VAL A 227 -9.45 -29.17 -18.22
N ASP A 228 -9.15 -29.64 -19.43
CA ASP A 228 -9.32 -31.03 -19.83
C ASP A 228 -7.97 -31.70 -20.12
N ASP A 229 -7.77 -32.88 -19.54
CA ASP A 229 -6.56 -33.71 -19.70
C ASP A 229 -6.66 -34.74 -20.84
N GLY A 230 -7.86 -34.90 -21.43
CA GLY A 230 -8.11 -35.90 -22.47
C GLY A 230 -8.35 -37.33 -21.96
N SER A 231 -8.28 -37.57 -20.65
CA SER A 231 -8.42 -38.89 -20.01
C SER A 231 -9.71 -39.05 -19.19
N GLY A 232 -10.68 -38.16 -19.38
CA GLY A 232 -11.90 -38.12 -18.59
C GLY A 232 -12.92 -39.20 -19.00
N PRO A 233 -13.84 -39.58 -18.10
CA PRO A 233 -14.88 -40.57 -18.37
C PRO A 233 -15.91 -40.12 -19.42
N PHE A 234 -15.87 -38.85 -19.84
CA PHE A 234 -16.78 -38.26 -20.83
C PHE A 234 -15.98 -37.55 -21.94
N PRO A 235 -15.39 -38.28 -22.90
CA PRO A 235 -14.50 -37.70 -23.92
C PRO A 235 -15.20 -36.64 -24.79
N GLU A 236 -16.50 -36.78 -25.05
CA GLU A 236 -17.26 -35.81 -25.84
C GLU A 236 -17.45 -34.43 -25.16
N LYS A 237 -17.26 -34.38 -23.85
CA LYS A 237 -17.32 -33.13 -23.06
C LYS A 237 -15.95 -32.45 -22.92
N GLN A 238 -14.87 -33.13 -23.29
CA GLN A 238 -13.50 -32.62 -23.19
C GLN A 238 -13.14 -31.76 -24.40
N LYS A 239 -13.73 -30.56 -24.47
CA LYS A 239 -13.56 -29.62 -25.59
C LYS A 239 -12.41 -28.63 -25.36
N ALA A 240 -11.87 -28.54 -24.15
CA ALA A 240 -10.85 -27.58 -23.75
C ALA A 240 -9.52 -28.28 -23.40
N ALA A 241 -8.99 -29.05 -24.36
CA ALA A 241 -7.76 -29.85 -24.20
C ALA A 241 -6.52 -29.21 -24.85
N TRP A 242 -6.31 -27.90 -24.65
CA TRP A 242 -5.11 -27.22 -25.19
C TRP A 242 -3.84 -27.65 -24.45
N ARG A 243 -2.77 -27.96 -25.19
CA ARG A 243 -1.50 -28.49 -24.65
C ARG A 243 -0.82 -27.62 -23.58
N HIS A 244 -1.06 -26.31 -23.57
CA HIS A 244 -0.48 -25.38 -22.59
C HIS A 244 -1.52 -24.85 -21.59
N GLY A 245 -2.75 -25.35 -21.64
CA GLY A 245 -3.86 -24.91 -20.79
C GLY A 245 -4.45 -23.56 -21.19
N TYR A 246 -5.33 -23.03 -20.35
CA TYR A 246 -6.01 -21.77 -20.54
C TYR A 246 -5.51 -20.74 -19.54
N TRP A 247 -5.52 -19.46 -19.93
CA TRP A 247 -5.00 -18.41 -19.07
C TRP A 247 -5.90 -18.20 -17.84
N ILE A 248 -5.34 -18.25 -16.63
CA ILE A 248 -6.13 -18.24 -15.39
C ILE A 248 -7.02 -17.00 -15.25
N ARG A 249 -6.61 -15.85 -15.83
CA ARG A 249 -7.39 -14.61 -15.77
C ARG A 249 -8.48 -14.52 -16.83
N ASP A 250 -8.35 -15.23 -17.95
CA ASP A 250 -9.33 -15.30 -19.03
C ASP A 250 -9.33 -16.70 -19.62
N MET A 251 -10.18 -17.58 -19.07
CA MET A 251 -10.28 -18.98 -19.52
C MET A 251 -10.82 -19.11 -20.95
N ALA A 252 -11.28 -18.01 -21.58
CA ALA A 252 -11.64 -18.01 -23.00
C ALA A 252 -10.41 -17.99 -23.92
N GLN A 253 -9.21 -17.72 -23.39
CA GLN A 253 -7.97 -17.64 -24.16
C GLN A 253 -7.04 -18.83 -23.88
N GLU A 254 -6.56 -19.43 -24.97
CA GLU A 254 -5.52 -20.45 -24.96
C GLU A 254 -4.17 -19.88 -24.51
N CYS A 255 -3.46 -20.62 -23.67
CA CYS A 255 -2.14 -20.21 -23.20
C CYS A 255 -1.08 -20.28 -24.32
N TYR A 256 -0.22 -19.26 -24.39
CA TYR A 256 0.84 -19.11 -25.43
C TYR A 256 0.36 -19.22 -26.89
N SER A 257 -0.92 -18.94 -27.16
CA SER A 257 -1.51 -18.93 -28.50
C SER A 257 -2.21 -17.60 -28.77
N GLY A 258 -2.43 -17.27 -30.05
CA GLY A 258 -3.22 -16.12 -30.48
C GLY A 258 -2.84 -14.78 -29.82
N VAL A 259 -3.84 -14.13 -29.21
CA VAL A 259 -3.71 -12.82 -28.55
C VAL A 259 -2.85 -12.88 -27.29
N HIS A 260 -2.94 -13.99 -26.55
CA HIS A 260 -2.18 -14.18 -25.32
C HIS A 260 -0.66 -14.09 -25.58
N LEU A 261 -0.17 -14.79 -26.59
CA LEU A 261 1.25 -14.76 -26.96
C LEU A 261 1.69 -13.40 -27.54
N ARG A 262 0.89 -12.79 -28.41
CA ARG A 262 1.31 -11.58 -29.15
C ARG A 262 1.24 -10.31 -28.31
N LEU A 263 0.28 -10.22 -27.39
CA LEU A 263 0.02 -9.00 -26.63
C LEU A 263 0.41 -9.13 -25.16
N TYR A 264 -0.08 -10.18 -24.48
CA TYR A 264 0.02 -10.26 -23.03
C TYR A 264 1.38 -10.79 -22.56
N VAL A 265 1.90 -11.84 -23.20
CA VAL A 265 3.23 -12.40 -22.87
C VAL A 265 4.35 -11.34 -22.91
N PRO A 266 4.53 -10.50 -23.96
CA PRO A 266 5.59 -9.49 -23.94
C PRO A 266 5.38 -8.42 -22.85
N ILE A 267 4.13 -8.03 -22.57
CA ILE A 267 3.81 -7.12 -21.46
C ILE A 267 4.20 -7.77 -20.12
N GLY A 268 3.88 -9.06 -19.94
CA GLY A 268 4.27 -9.85 -18.77
C GLY A 268 5.78 -9.95 -18.61
N ILE A 269 6.54 -10.16 -19.69
CA ILE A 269 8.00 -10.24 -19.66
C ILE A 269 8.59 -8.91 -19.19
N VAL A 270 8.15 -7.80 -19.78
CA VAL A 270 8.58 -6.46 -19.39
C VAL A 270 8.22 -6.18 -17.93
N ALA A 271 7.00 -6.55 -17.51
CA ALA A 271 6.57 -6.40 -16.13
C ALA A 271 7.45 -7.22 -15.17
N VAL A 272 7.76 -8.48 -15.47
CA VAL A 272 8.64 -9.31 -14.63
C VAL A 272 10.04 -8.72 -14.52
N VAL A 273 10.64 -8.29 -15.64
CA VAL A 273 11.99 -7.69 -15.62
C VAL A 273 12.00 -6.41 -14.79
N LEU A 274 11.04 -5.51 -15.00
CA LEU A 274 11.03 -4.21 -14.33
C LEU A 274 10.54 -4.27 -12.88
N VAL A 275 9.56 -5.14 -12.58
CA VAL A 275 8.86 -5.14 -11.30
C VAL A 275 9.34 -6.26 -10.38
N CYS A 276 9.60 -7.47 -10.89
CA CYS A 276 10.08 -8.58 -10.06
C CYS A 276 11.60 -8.45 -9.80
N PHE A 277 12.39 -8.17 -10.83
CA PHE A 277 13.86 -8.09 -10.69
C PHE A 277 14.38 -6.68 -10.48
N GLY A 278 13.69 -5.65 -10.99
CA GLY A 278 14.09 -4.26 -10.85
C GLY A 278 14.32 -3.81 -9.40
N PRO A 279 13.35 -3.95 -8.48
CA PRO A 279 13.52 -3.50 -7.09
C PRO A 279 14.63 -4.22 -6.32
N PRO A 280 14.75 -5.58 -6.37
CA PRO A 280 15.88 -6.28 -5.75
C PRO A 280 17.24 -5.83 -6.28
N LEU A 281 17.37 -5.71 -7.62
CA LEU A 281 18.62 -5.30 -8.26
C LEU A 281 18.95 -3.82 -8.00
N ALA A 282 17.96 -2.95 -7.99
CA ALA A 282 18.13 -1.53 -7.65
C ALA A 282 18.56 -1.36 -6.19
N SER A 283 17.93 -2.09 -5.26
CA SER A 283 18.31 -2.10 -3.85
C SER A 283 19.76 -2.60 -3.68
N PHE A 284 20.10 -3.71 -4.33
CA PHE A 284 21.46 -4.26 -4.31
C PHE A 284 22.49 -3.30 -4.89
N GLY A 285 22.24 -2.77 -6.10
CA GLY A 285 23.13 -1.85 -6.79
C GLY A 285 23.33 -0.54 -6.04
N LEU A 286 22.28 -0.01 -5.39
CA LEU A 286 22.35 1.19 -4.58
C LEU A 286 23.25 1.01 -3.35
N LEU A 287 23.09 -0.12 -2.64
CA LEU A 287 23.90 -0.48 -1.48
C LEU A 287 25.35 -0.78 -1.87
N TRP A 288 25.54 -1.47 -3.00
CA TRP A 288 26.86 -1.80 -3.53
C TRP A 288 27.65 -0.54 -3.92
N SER A 289 27.02 0.37 -4.67
CA SER A 289 27.66 1.59 -5.16
C SER A 289 28.08 2.53 -4.02
N HIS A 290 27.33 2.54 -2.92
CA HIS A 290 27.63 3.40 -1.78
C HIS A 290 28.46 2.73 -0.69
N ARG A 291 28.90 1.46 -0.86
CA ARG A 291 29.54 0.62 0.19
C ARG A 291 30.66 1.32 0.96
N SER A 292 31.50 2.08 0.29
CA SER A 292 32.62 2.81 0.89
C SER A 292 32.17 4.04 1.69
N LYS A 293 31.07 4.68 1.28
CA LYS A 293 30.52 5.88 1.92
C LYS A 293 29.51 5.58 3.03
N LEU A 294 28.94 4.36 3.09
CA LEU A 294 28.01 3.95 4.16
C LEU A 294 28.64 3.97 5.56
N ARG A 295 29.97 3.78 5.66
CA ARG A 295 30.69 3.80 6.94
C ARG A 295 31.16 5.20 7.33
N SER A 296 31.51 6.04 6.35
CA SER A 296 32.16 7.33 6.57
C SER A 296 31.20 8.53 6.60
N SER A 297 30.08 8.49 5.86
CA SER A 297 29.19 9.65 5.72
C SER A 297 27.89 9.52 6.54
N PRO A 298 27.64 10.40 7.54
CA PRO A 298 26.44 10.34 8.38
C PRO A 298 25.14 10.55 7.61
N ASP A 299 25.15 11.33 6.52
CA ASP A 299 23.96 11.59 5.69
C ASP A 299 23.48 10.34 4.93
N VAL A 300 24.43 9.59 4.33
CA VAL A 300 24.14 8.34 3.61
C VAL A 300 23.60 7.29 4.58
N ARG A 301 24.15 7.24 5.80
CA ARG A 301 23.72 6.35 6.88
C ARG A 301 22.33 6.69 7.41
N ARG A 302 21.97 7.97 7.50
CA ARG A 302 20.58 8.38 7.80
C ARG A 302 19.63 8.00 6.67
N ARG A 303 20.06 8.13 5.41
CA ARG A 303 19.19 7.91 4.24
C ARG A 303 18.86 6.45 3.99
N TYR A 304 19.87 5.58 4.02
CA TYR A 304 19.70 4.16 3.70
C TYR A 304 19.72 3.28 4.93
N GLY A 305 19.87 3.86 6.13
CA GLY A 305 19.90 3.13 7.40
C GLY A 305 18.73 2.17 7.59
N PHE A 306 17.55 2.51 7.08
CA PHE A 306 16.40 1.60 7.10
C PHE A 306 16.68 0.24 6.43
N LEU A 307 17.41 0.22 5.30
CA LEU A 307 17.65 -1.01 4.54
C LEU A 307 18.74 -1.91 5.14
N TYR A 308 19.73 -1.34 5.86
CA TYR A 308 20.90 -2.12 6.29
C TYR A 308 21.19 -2.09 7.79
N ALA A 309 20.63 -1.14 8.57
CA ALA A 309 21.02 -0.96 9.98
C ALA A 309 20.65 -2.15 10.87
N ARG A 310 19.67 -2.97 10.45
CA ARG A 310 19.29 -4.20 11.15
C ARG A 310 20.32 -5.32 10.97
N TYR A 311 21.00 -5.35 9.83
CA TYR A 311 21.82 -6.48 9.43
C TYR A 311 23.27 -6.32 9.89
N LYS A 312 23.96 -7.44 10.07
CA LYS A 312 25.41 -7.44 10.30
C LYS A 312 26.10 -6.87 9.05
N PRO A 313 27.25 -6.18 9.19
CA PRO A 313 27.96 -5.59 8.05
C PRO A 313 28.30 -6.56 6.92
N ARG A 314 28.45 -7.86 7.21
CA ARG A 314 28.67 -8.93 6.23
C ARG A 314 27.47 -9.17 5.31
N TYR A 315 26.26 -8.91 5.80
CA TYR A 315 24.98 -9.16 5.12
C TYR A 315 24.26 -7.85 4.76
N PHE A 316 25.00 -6.83 4.32
CA PHE A 316 24.41 -5.52 4.00
C PHE A 316 23.40 -5.57 2.84
N TRP A 317 23.48 -6.57 1.97
CA TRP A 317 22.62 -6.81 0.81
C TRP A 317 21.42 -7.72 1.12
N TRP A 318 21.24 -8.10 2.39
CA TRP A 318 20.20 -9.07 2.79
C TRP A 318 18.78 -8.59 2.49
N GLU A 319 18.54 -7.28 2.47
CA GLU A 319 17.24 -6.73 2.09
C GLU A 319 16.84 -7.16 0.67
N SER A 320 17.80 -7.25 -0.27
CA SER A 320 17.53 -7.75 -1.62
C SER A 320 17.23 -9.26 -1.62
N VAL A 321 17.82 -10.03 -0.69
CA VAL A 321 17.52 -11.46 -0.51
C VAL A 321 16.09 -11.65 -0.01
N LEU A 322 15.65 -10.83 0.95
CA LEU A 322 14.28 -10.89 1.46
C LEU A 322 13.25 -10.66 0.35
N MET A 323 13.49 -9.71 -0.57
CA MET A 323 12.60 -9.50 -1.71
C MET A 323 12.60 -10.67 -2.70
N LEU A 324 13.73 -11.35 -2.88
CA LEU A 324 13.80 -12.54 -3.74
C LEU A 324 13.12 -13.75 -3.08
N GLN A 325 13.21 -13.88 -1.76
CA GLN A 325 12.46 -14.89 -1.00
C GLN A 325 10.95 -14.63 -1.06
N GLU A 326 10.53 -13.38 -0.93
CA GLU A 326 9.13 -12.99 -1.11
C GLU A 326 8.65 -13.27 -2.55
N LEU A 327 9.47 -12.94 -3.56
CA LEU A 327 9.19 -13.27 -4.95
C LEU A 327 9.02 -14.77 -5.18
N LEU A 328 9.85 -15.59 -4.55
CA LEU A 328 9.74 -17.05 -4.63
C LEU A 328 8.40 -17.53 -4.06
N LEU A 329 7.96 -17.01 -2.91
CA LEU A 329 6.67 -17.36 -2.32
C LEU A 329 5.50 -16.92 -3.21
N VAL A 330 5.55 -15.70 -3.76
CA VAL A 330 4.54 -15.22 -4.72
C VAL A 330 4.55 -16.07 -5.99
N ALA A 331 5.71 -16.48 -6.49
CA ALA A 331 5.79 -17.37 -7.64
C ALA A 331 5.15 -18.74 -7.36
N VAL A 332 5.45 -19.35 -6.22
CA VAL A 332 4.82 -20.62 -5.79
C VAL A 332 3.32 -20.45 -5.60
N GLU A 333 2.85 -19.32 -5.09
CA GLU A 333 1.43 -19.00 -4.95
C GLU A 333 0.73 -18.86 -6.32
N VAL A 334 1.34 -18.14 -7.26
CA VAL A 334 0.77 -17.91 -8.60
C VAL A 334 0.78 -19.18 -9.44
N PHE A 335 1.94 -19.84 -9.56
CA PHE A 335 2.07 -21.07 -10.34
C PHE A 335 1.46 -22.27 -9.65
N GLY A 336 1.33 -22.25 -8.32
CA GLY A 336 0.63 -23.29 -7.57
C GLY A 336 -0.83 -23.46 -8.00
N ARG A 337 -1.48 -22.39 -8.50
CA ARG A 337 -2.84 -22.46 -9.07
C ARG A 337 -2.91 -23.17 -10.42
N SER A 338 -1.77 -23.38 -11.08
CA SER A 338 -1.68 -24.17 -12.33
C SER A 338 -1.73 -25.67 -12.05
N LEU A 339 -1.51 -26.10 -10.80
CA LEU A 339 -1.45 -27.52 -10.46
C LEU A 339 -2.86 -28.10 -10.38
N PRO A 340 -3.06 -29.34 -10.82
CA PRO A 340 -4.37 -30.00 -10.77
C PRO A 340 -4.78 -30.33 -9.33
N GLU A 341 -3.81 -30.66 -8.47
CA GLU A 341 -4.04 -31.11 -7.09
C GLU A 341 -3.71 -30.01 -6.07
N VAL A 342 -4.70 -29.64 -5.24
CA VAL A 342 -4.55 -28.62 -4.19
C VAL A 342 -3.53 -29.05 -3.12
N SER A 343 -3.41 -30.36 -2.86
CA SER A 343 -2.44 -30.93 -1.92
C SER A 343 -0.99 -30.66 -2.36
N GLN A 344 -0.70 -30.79 -3.66
CA GLN A 344 0.64 -30.51 -4.22
C GLN A 344 0.99 -29.02 -4.09
N GLN A 345 0.03 -28.12 -4.32
CA GLN A 345 0.23 -26.69 -4.14
C GLN A 345 0.62 -26.34 -2.69
N ILE A 346 -0.09 -26.87 -1.70
CA ILE A 346 0.18 -26.59 -0.28
C ILE A 346 1.53 -27.18 0.14
N LEU A 347 1.88 -28.38 -0.33
CA LEU A 347 3.19 -29.00 -0.06
C LEU A 347 4.34 -28.19 -0.65
N LEU A 348 4.22 -27.67 -1.86
CA LEU A 348 5.22 -26.80 -2.48
C LEU A 348 5.39 -25.48 -1.71
N MET A 349 4.27 -24.88 -1.27
CA MET A 349 4.29 -23.68 -0.43
C MET A 349 5.01 -23.95 0.90
N LEU A 350 4.70 -25.07 1.55
CA LEU A 350 5.36 -25.51 2.78
C LEU A 350 6.87 -25.73 2.58
N ALA A 351 7.26 -26.42 1.50
CA ALA A 351 8.65 -26.66 1.16
C ALA A 351 9.43 -25.35 0.94
N ALA A 352 8.82 -24.39 0.24
CA ALA A 352 9.40 -23.06 0.03
C ALA A 352 9.60 -22.31 1.36
N PHE A 353 8.59 -22.31 2.25
CA PHE A 353 8.71 -21.71 3.59
C PHE A 353 9.81 -22.33 4.44
N ILE A 354 9.92 -23.67 4.44
CA ILE A 354 10.97 -24.39 5.16
C ILE A 354 12.34 -24.00 4.60
N ALA A 355 12.52 -24.00 3.28
CA ALA A 355 13.76 -23.62 2.63
C ALA A 355 14.18 -22.18 2.98
N ILE A 356 13.25 -21.22 2.90
CA ILE A 356 13.49 -19.81 3.26
C ILE A 356 13.85 -19.69 4.75
N SER A 357 13.19 -20.45 5.63
CA SER A 357 13.47 -20.48 7.06
C SER A 357 14.88 -20.99 7.34
N VAL A 358 15.28 -22.09 6.70
CA VAL A 358 16.63 -22.68 6.82
C VAL A 358 17.69 -21.69 6.35
N VAL A 359 17.50 -21.06 5.18
CA VAL A 359 18.43 -20.04 4.65
C VAL A 359 18.56 -18.85 5.61
N SER A 360 17.45 -18.38 6.16
CA SER A 360 17.43 -17.24 7.09
C SER A 360 18.14 -17.56 8.41
N MET A 361 17.96 -18.78 8.94
CA MET A 361 18.58 -19.19 10.20
C MET A 361 20.07 -19.49 10.04
N THR A 362 20.46 -20.18 8.97
CA THR A 362 21.88 -20.49 8.69
C THR A 362 22.70 -19.22 8.44
N CYS A 363 22.12 -18.23 7.77
CA CYS A 363 22.83 -16.98 7.51
C CYS A 363 22.88 -16.05 8.74
N SER A 364 21.91 -16.15 9.68
CA SER A 364 21.78 -15.28 10.86
C SER A 364 22.13 -13.80 10.55
N PRO A 365 21.39 -13.17 9.61
CA PRO A 365 21.76 -11.89 9.01
C PRO A 365 21.55 -10.72 9.97
N VAL A 366 20.61 -10.85 10.92
CA VAL A 366 20.19 -9.82 11.86
C VAL A 366 21.21 -9.64 12.97
N ARG A 367 21.43 -8.38 13.38
CA ARG A 367 22.38 -8.01 14.45
C ARG A 367 21.80 -8.19 15.85
N ASN A 368 20.50 -7.92 16.05
CA ASN A 368 19.85 -8.01 17.36
C ASN A 368 19.23 -9.41 17.57
N PRO A 369 19.61 -10.14 18.63
CA PRO A 369 19.07 -11.49 18.88
C PRO A 369 17.55 -11.50 19.09
N VAL A 370 16.96 -10.47 19.69
CA VAL A 370 15.50 -10.40 19.88
C VAL A 370 14.77 -10.36 18.54
N ILE A 371 15.29 -9.59 17.58
CA ILE A 371 14.70 -9.50 16.24
C ILE A 371 14.84 -10.84 15.51
N LEU A 372 15.97 -11.52 15.66
CA LEU A 372 16.18 -12.85 15.10
C LEU A 372 15.19 -13.88 15.68
N THR A 373 14.96 -13.86 17.00
CA THR A 373 13.97 -14.73 17.65
C THR A 373 12.56 -14.44 17.17
N LEU A 374 12.19 -13.17 16.99
CA LEU A 374 10.88 -12.79 16.45
C LEU A 374 10.70 -13.26 14.99
N GLU A 375 11.73 -13.15 14.16
CA GLU A 375 11.72 -13.67 12.79
C GLU A 375 11.57 -15.19 12.77
N PHE A 376 12.27 -15.91 13.66
CA PHE A 376 12.13 -17.36 13.81
C PHE A 376 10.73 -17.78 14.27
N LEU A 377 10.21 -17.16 15.33
CA LEU A 377 8.86 -17.44 15.84
C LEU A 377 7.78 -17.16 14.79
N SER A 378 7.91 -16.04 14.05
CA SER A 378 7.01 -15.69 12.97
C SER A 378 6.99 -16.76 11.86
N MET A 379 8.17 -17.19 11.40
CA MET A 379 8.27 -18.25 10.39
C MET A 379 7.72 -19.59 10.90
N GLY A 380 7.95 -19.90 12.18
CA GLY A 380 7.37 -21.08 12.84
C GLY A 380 5.85 -21.05 12.86
N VAL A 381 5.23 -19.94 13.25
CA VAL A 381 3.77 -19.77 13.25
C VAL A 381 3.20 -19.90 11.84
N LEU A 382 3.84 -19.29 10.84
CA LEU A 382 3.41 -19.39 9.44
C LEU A 382 3.52 -20.82 8.92
N SER A 383 4.62 -21.52 9.20
CA SER A 383 4.79 -22.92 8.82
C SER A 383 3.73 -23.81 9.47
N LEU A 384 3.44 -23.63 10.76
CA LEU A 384 2.37 -24.34 11.45
C LEU A 384 1.00 -24.06 10.83
N THR A 385 0.73 -22.81 10.44
CA THR A 385 -0.52 -22.42 9.77
C THR A 385 -0.69 -23.18 8.46
N VAL A 386 0.36 -23.28 7.63
CA VAL A 386 0.32 -24.04 6.37
C VAL A 386 0.13 -25.54 6.63
N THR A 387 0.83 -26.12 7.62
CA THR A 387 0.67 -27.53 7.98
C THR A 387 -0.75 -27.86 8.45
N LEU A 388 -1.35 -27.01 9.31
CA LEU A 388 -2.74 -27.17 9.74
C LEU A 388 -3.71 -27.07 8.56
N SER A 389 -3.46 -26.14 7.63
CA SER A 389 -4.28 -25.98 6.41
C SER A 389 -4.23 -27.24 5.54
N LEU A 390 -3.06 -27.87 5.41
CA LEU A 390 -2.91 -29.14 4.70
C LEU A 390 -3.74 -30.26 5.36
N TYR A 391 -3.72 -30.35 6.68
CA TYR A 391 -4.48 -31.37 7.41
C TYR A 391 -5.98 -31.26 7.14
N PHE A 392 -6.56 -30.05 7.19
CA PHE A 392 -7.97 -29.83 6.87
C PHE A 392 -8.33 -30.20 5.43
N VAL A 393 -7.48 -29.85 4.47
CA VAL A 393 -7.71 -30.22 3.06
C VAL A 393 -7.66 -31.73 2.87
N VAL A 394 -6.74 -32.43 3.53
CA VAL A 394 -6.63 -33.89 3.45
C VAL A 394 -7.80 -34.58 4.15
N SER A 395 -8.28 -34.07 5.28
CA SER A 395 -9.48 -34.62 5.93
C SER A 395 -10.72 -34.51 5.04
N ASP A 396 -10.93 -33.35 4.40
CA ASP A 396 -12.06 -33.15 3.49
C ASP A 396 -12.02 -34.12 2.29
N LEU A 397 -10.81 -34.43 1.78
CA LEU A 397 -10.62 -35.42 0.72
C LEU A 397 -10.89 -36.86 1.19
N THR A 398 -10.64 -37.15 2.47
CA THR A 398 -10.81 -38.50 3.05
C THR A 398 -12.25 -38.75 3.47
N ASP A 399 -12.94 -37.73 3.96
CA ASP A 399 -14.33 -37.78 4.45
C ASP A 399 -15.37 -37.48 3.35
N GLY A 400 -14.93 -37.31 2.09
CA GLY A 400 -15.80 -37.19 0.92
C GLY A 400 -16.79 -38.36 0.81
N PRO A 401 -18.00 -38.16 0.26
CA PRO A 401 -19.08 -39.12 0.38
C PRO A 401 -18.67 -40.47 -0.23
N ALA A 402 -18.56 -41.48 0.63
CA ALA A 402 -18.56 -42.87 0.21
C ALA A 402 -19.71 -43.04 -0.79
N VAL A 403 -19.36 -43.37 -2.04
CA VAL A 403 -20.30 -43.70 -3.09
C VAL A 403 -21.24 -44.78 -2.54
N SER A 404 -22.46 -44.37 -2.20
CA SER A 404 -23.54 -45.29 -1.89
C SER A 404 -23.88 -46.01 -3.20
N THR A 405 -23.25 -47.17 -3.41
CA THR A 405 -23.74 -48.17 -4.34
C THR A 405 -25.11 -48.62 -3.84
N ARG A 406 -26.19 -47.99 -4.32
CA ARG A 406 -27.52 -48.61 -4.26
C ARG A 406 -27.58 -49.69 -5.33
N PRO A 407 -27.87 -50.96 -4.98
CA PRO A 407 -28.29 -51.94 -5.97
C PRO A 407 -29.71 -51.57 -6.42
N GLY A 408 -29.89 -51.39 -7.73
CA GLY A 408 -31.18 -51.29 -8.40
C GLY A 408 -31.43 -52.55 -9.21
#